data_AF-A0A257J6K5-F1
#
_entry.id   AF-A0A257J6K5-F1
#
_cell.length_a   1.000
_cell.length_b   1.000
_cell.length_c   1.000
_cell.angle_alpha   90.00
_cell.angle_beta   90.00
_cell.angle_gamma   90.00
#
_symmetry.space_group_name_H-M   'P 1'
#
loop_
_entity.id
_entity.type
_entity.pdbx_description
1 polymer ?
#
loop_
_entity_poly.entity_id
_entity_poly.type
_entity_poly.pdbx_seq_one_letter_code
_entity_poly.pdbx_strand_id
1 'polypeptide(L)'
;MGACAPPVPTNPPETRVEPTITGGWSQAAIDEDAKSAAVFAVTALNRPGATLKSLDAAQSQVVAGLNYRLDLTLTDGSRWQVVVYRNLQSAFSLTSSTPLP
;
A
#
# COMPACT_ATOMS: atom_id res chain seq x y z
N MET A 1 0.80 -53.26 -9.27
CA MET A 1 1.12 -52.96 -7.86
C MET A 1 2.14 -51.83 -7.88
N GLY A 2 1.95 -50.59 -7.46
CA GLY A 2 0.86 -49.84 -6.85
C GLY A 2 1.22 -48.34 -6.98
N ALA A 3 0.22 -47.46 -6.96
CA ALA A 3 0.40 -46.02 -7.09
C ALA A 3 1.13 -45.42 -5.87
N CYS A 4 2.11 -44.56 -6.11
CA CYS A 4 2.67 -43.67 -5.09
C CYS A 4 2.35 -42.22 -5.45
N ALA A 5 1.28 -41.70 -4.87
CA ALA A 5 1.12 -40.27 -4.65
C ALA A 5 1.03 -40.08 -3.13
N PRO A 6 1.94 -39.33 -2.49
CA PRO A 6 1.80 -39.01 -1.08
C PRO A 6 0.62 -38.04 -0.88
N PRO A 7 -0.07 -38.10 0.27
CA PRO A 7 -1.19 -37.23 0.57
C PRO A 7 -0.74 -35.78 0.70
N VAL A 8 -1.46 -34.88 0.02
CA VAL A 8 -1.32 -33.43 0.22
C VAL A 8 -1.64 -33.09 1.68
N PRO A 9 -0.78 -32.35 2.40
CA PRO A 9 -1.15 -31.86 3.71
C PRO A 9 -2.21 -30.77 3.58
N THR A 10 -3.39 -31.06 4.12
CA THR A 10 -4.48 -30.11 4.33
C THR A 10 -4.09 -29.15 5.45
N ASN A 11 -3.47 -28.02 5.10
CA ASN A 11 -3.39 -26.87 6.00
C ASN A 11 -4.65 -26.01 5.83
N PRO A 12 -5.25 -25.47 6.91
CA PRO A 12 -6.35 -24.49 6.83
C PRO A 12 -5.91 -23.25 6.03
N PRO A 13 -6.81 -22.34 5.60
CA PRO A 13 -6.39 -21.08 4.98
C PRO A 13 -5.70 -20.22 6.05
N GLU A 14 -4.42 -20.53 6.28
CA GLU A 14 -3.49 -19.70 7.01
C GLU A 14 -3.49 -18.37 6.26
N THR A 15 -4.05 -17.34 6.91
CA THR A 15 -3.76 -15.94 6.62
C THR A 15 -2.27 -15.84 6.43
N ARG A 16 -1.85 -15.82 5.17
CA ARG A 16 -0.47 -15.85 4.77
C ARG A 16 0.13 -14.50 5.17
N VAL A 17 0.67 -14.44 6.38
CA VAL A 17 1.64 -13.40 6.74
C VAL A 17 2.88 -13.77 5.94
N GLU A 18 2.94 -13.27 4.70
CA GLU A 18 4.09 -13.48 3.82
C GLU A 18 5.35 -13.01 4.56
N PRO A 19 6.43 -13.80 4.55
CA PRO A 19 7.68 -13.40 5.17
C PRO A 19 8.08 -12.06 4.56
N THR A 20 8.19 -11.02 5.40
CA THR A 20 8.70 -9.71 5.01
C THR A 20 10.11 -9.90 4.47
N ILE A 21 10.23 -10.08 3.16
CA ILE A 21 11.48 -9.98 2.43
C ILE A 21 11.89 -8.51 2.56
N THR A 22 13.00 -8.25 3.23
CA THR A 22 13.62 -6.92 3.27
C THR A 22 13.83 -6.42 1.83
N GLY A 23 13.16 -5.32 1.49
CA GLY A 23 13.10 -4.75 0.13
C GLY A 23 11.77 -4.95 -0.62
N GLY A 24 10.84 -5.75 -0.11
CA GLY A 24 9.48 -5.89 -0.62
C GLY A 24 8.51 -4.85 -0.06
N TRP A 25 7.39 -4.62 -0.76
CA TRP A 25 6.25 -3.90 -0.18
C TRP A 25 5.64 -4.76 0.92
N SER A 26 5.54 -4.22 2.13
CA SER A 26 4.84 -4.85 3.24
C SER A 26 3.57 -4.10 3.54
N GLN A 27 2.52 -4.81 3.97
CA GLN A 27 1.30 -4.16 4.43
C GLN A 27 1.65 -3.22 5.60
N ALA A 28 1.30 -1.95 5.46
CA ALA A 28 1.48 -0.95 6.50
C ALA A 28 0.19 -0.79 7.29
N ALA A 29 0.31 -0.52 8.58
CA ALA A 29 -0.84 -0.08 9.35
C ALA A 29 -1.29 1.30 8.86
N ILE A 30 -2.61 1.55 8.93
CA ILE A 30 -3.21 2.84 8.61
C ILE A 30 -3.01 3.77 9.83
N ASP A 31 -1.76 4.13 10.07
CA ASP A 31 -1.35 5.05 11.13
C ASP A 31 -1.50 6.51 10.69
N GLU A 32 -1.23 7.44 11.61
CA GLU A 32 -1.27 8.88 11.34
C GLU A 32 -0.30 9.29 10.22
N ASP A 33 0.86 8.64 10.12
CA ASP A 33 1.80 8.84 9.01
C ASP A 33 1.19 8.46 7.65
N ALA A 34 0.53 7.30 7.56
CA ALA A 34 -0.11 6.84 6.32
C ALA A 34 -1.28 7.75 5.92
N LYS A 35 -2.06 8.22 6.90
CA LYS A 35 -3.13 9.22 6.67
C LYS A 35 -2.54 10.56 6.22
N SER A 36 -1.47 11.02 6.84
CA SER A 36 -0.78 12.26 6.46
C SER A 36 -0.22 12.17 5.04
N ALA A 37 0.40 11.03 4.70
CA ALA A 37 0.87 10.75 3.35
C ALA A 37 -0.29 10.68 2.34
N ALA A 38 -1.44 10.11 2.71
CA ALA A 38 -2.64 10.08 1.86
C ALA A 38 -3.19 11.48 1.59
N VAL A 39 -3.34 12.31 2.62
CA VAL A 39 -3.81 13.71 2.49
C VAL A 39 -2.83 14.54 1.67
N PHE A 40 -1.53 14.38 1.92
CA PHE A 40 -0.47 15.01 1.13
C PHE A 40 -0.57 14.58 -0.34
N ALA A 41 -0.76 13.29 -0.61
CA ALA A 41 -0.87 12.79 -1.96
C ALA A 41 -2.09 13.35 -2.70
N VAL A 42 -3.27 13.39 -2.06
CA VAL A 42 -4.47 14.01 -2.68
C VAL A 42 -4.26 15.50 -2.94
N THR A 43 -3.59 16.21 -2.03
CA THR A 43 -3.23 17.61 -2.24
C THR A 43 -2.24 17.77 -3.41
N ALA A 44 -1.23 16.89 -3.49
CA ALA A 44 -0.21 16.88 -4.53
C ALA A 44 -0.75 16.45 -5.91
N LEU A 45 -1.82 15.63 -5.95
CA LEU A 45 -2.56 15.33 -7.17
C LEU A 45 -3.22 16.57 -7.79
N ASN A 46 -3.37 17.65 -7.00
CA ASN A 46 -3.96 18.92 -7.41
C ASN A 46 -5.28 18.75 -8.18
N ARG A 47 -6.18 17.91 -7.65
CA ARG A 47 -7.47 17.58 -8.26
C ARG A 47 -8.56 18.47 -7.69
N PRO A 48 -9.01 19.52 -8.41
CA PRO A 48 -10.12 20.34 -7.95
C PRO A 48 -11.39 19.49 -7.85
N GLY A 49 -12.02 19.49 -6.66
CA GLY A 49 -13.29 18.79 -6.40
C GLY A 49 -13.18 17.34 -5.94
N ALA A 50 -11.98 16.73 -5.99
CA ALA A 50 -11.79 15.35 -5.53
C ALA A 50 -10.96 15.34 -4.24
N THR A 51 -11.56 14.90 -3.13
CA THR A 51 -10.89 14.76 -1.83
C THR A 51 -10.76 13.29 -1.46
N LEU A 52 -9.90 13.00 -0.48
CA LEU A 52 -9.77 11.65 0.06
C LEU A 52 -11.11 11.23 0.69
N LYS A 53 -11.73 10.19 0.13
CA LYS A 53 -12.93 9.57 0.69
C LYS A 53 -12.56 8.46 1.67
N SER A 54 -11.69 7.55 1.21
CA SER A 54 -11.25 6.38 1.98
C SER A 54 -9.83 6.00 1.58
N LEU A 55 -9.05 5.53 2.55
CA LEU A 55 -7.79 4.83 2.32
C LEU A 55 -8.08 3.32 2.39
N ASP A 56 -8.02 2.66 1.24
CA ASP A 56 -8.40 1.24 1.08
C ASP A 56 -7.25 0.31 1.51
N ALA A 57 -6.04 0.63 1.06
CA ALA A 57 -4.84 -0.09 1.41
C ALA A 57 -3.66 0.86 1.67
N ALA A 58 -2.82 0.47 2.62
CA ALA A 58 -1.54 1.10 2.86
C ALA A 58 -0.45 0.03 2.85
N GLN A 59 0.61 0.28 2.11
CA GLN A 59 1.81 -0.54 2.07
C GLN A 59 3.00 0.37 2.33
N SER A 60 4.02 -0.17 2.98
CA SER A 60 5.28 0.52 3.20
C SER A 60 6.44 -0.35 2.76
N GLN A 61 7.50 0.30 2.30
CA GLN A 61 8.74 -0.35 1.93
C GLN A 61 9.88 0.47 2.51
N VAL A 62 10.70 -0.18 3.32
CA VAL A 62 11.91 0.42 3.89
C VAL A 62 12.99 0.46 2.80
N VAL A 63 13.49 1.65 2.53
CA VAL A 63 14.59 1.92 1.58
C VAL A 63 15.64 2.80 2.29
N ALA A 64 16.31 3.72 1.59
CA ALA A 64 17.02 4.83 2.23
C ALA A 64 16.04 5.89 2.81
N GLY A 65 15.04 5.44 3.57
CA GLY A 65 13.83 6.17 3.94
C GLY A 65 12.65 5.20 3.95
N LEU A 66 11.44 5.72 3.73
CA LEU A 66 10.23 4.91 3.77
C LEU A 66 9.33 5.28 2.59
N ASN A 67 9.13 4.34 1.68
CA ASN A 67 8.12 4.48 0.64
C ASN A 67 6.77 4.02 1.21
N TYR A 68 5.74 4.84 1.05
CA TYR A 68 4.36 4.49 1.31
C TYR A 68 3.62 4.37 -0.01
N ARG A 69 2.99 3.22 -0.26
CA ARG A 69 2.07 3.03 -1.36
C ARG A 69 0.67 2.96 -0.79
N LEU A 70 -0.19 3.84 -1.27
CA LEU A 70 -1.51 4.06 -0.70
C LEU A 70 -2.53 3.94 -1.83
N ASP A 71 -3.53 3.11 -1.61
CA ASP A 71 -4.68 2.99 -2.49
C ASP A 71 -5.81 3.84 -1.93
N LEU A 72 -6.06 4.93 -2.63
CA LEU A 72 -6.99 5.97 -2.23
C LEU A 72 -8.25 5.85 -3.08
N THR A 73 -9.40 5.96 -2.43
CA THR A 73 -10.66 6.24 -3.10
C THR A 73 -11.00 7.70 -2.89
N LEU A 74 -11.26 8.42 -3.98
CA LEU A 74 -11.68 9.82 -3.94
C LEU A 74 -13.20 9.93 -3.80
N THR A 75 -13.69 11.11 -3.43
CA THR A 75 -15.13 11.41 -3.30
C THR A 75 -15.91 11.22 -4.59
N ASP A 76 -15.28 11.49 -5.73
CA ASP A 76 -15.81 11.30 -7.08
C ASP A 76 -16.00 9.82 -7.47
N GLY A 77 -15.50 8.88 -6.66
CA GLY A 77 -15.54 7.44 -6.94
C GLY A 77 -14.30 6.91 -7.67
N SER A 78 -13.47 7.81 -8.19
CA SER A 78 -12.17 7.48 -8.78
C SER A 78 -11.21 6.87 -7.76
N ARG A 79 -10.53 5.77 -8.12
CA ARG A 79 -9.49 5.13 -7.31
C ARG A 79 -8.11 5.51 -7.80
N TRP A 80 -7.18 5.71 -6.88
CA TRP A 80 -5.84 6.18 -7.16
C TRP A 80 -4.84 5.45 -6.29
N GLN A 81 -3.84 4.86 -6.94
CA GLN A 81 -2.68 4.35 -6.26
C GLN A 81 -1.60 5.43 -6.29
N VAL A 82 -1.18 5.86 -5.12
CA VAL A 82 -0.12 6.86 -4.97
C VAL A 82 1.06 6.27 -4.23
N VAL A 83 2.26 6.71 -4.60
CA VAL A 83 3.49 6.36 -3.90
C VAL A 83 4.09 7.63 -3.33
N VAL A 84 4.21 7.69 -2.02
CA VAL A 84 4.77 8.81 -1.26
C VAL A 84 6.06 8.33 -0.61
N TYR A 85 7.18 8.93 -0.99
CA TYR A 85 8.44 8.71 -0.30
C TYR A 85 8.55 9.66 0.89
N ARG A 86 8.89 9.11 2.06
CA ARG A 86 9.25 9.83 3.28
C ARG A 86 10.74 9.66 3.52
N ASN A 87 11.45 10.78 3.64
CA ASN A 87 12.87 10.75 3.99
C ASN A 87 13.09 10.67 5.53
N LEU A 88 14.34 10.51 5.96
CA LEU A 88 14.70 10.43 7.39
C LEU A 88 14.42 11.73 8.18
N GLN A 89 14.20 12.84 7.49
CA GLN A 89 13.83 14.14 8.09
C GLN A 89 12.30 14.30 8.18
N SER A 90 11.52 13.24 7.91
CA SER A 90 10.05 13.25 7.87
C SER A 90 9.44 14.17 6.81
N ALA A 91 10.18 14.53 5.77
CA ALA A 91 9.61 15.21 4.62
C ALA A 91 8.97 14.19 3.67
N PHE A 92 7.74 14.49 3.24
CA PHE A 92 6.99 13.69 2.26
C PHE A 92 7.22 14.21 0.85
N SER A 93 7.31 13.31 -0.12
CA SER A 93 7.44 13.61 -1.53
C SER A 93 6.60 12.63 -2.34
N LEU A 94 5.77 13.14 -3.25
CA LEU A 94 4.98 12.30 -4.13
C LEU A 94 5.90 11.76 -5.22
N THR A 95 6.12 10.45 -5.21
CA THR A 95 6.98 9.76 -6.18
C THR A 95 6.20 9.32 -7.41
N SER A 96 4.96 8.85 -7.21
CA SER A 96 4.11 8.40 -8.31
C SER A 96 2.63 8.55 -7.97
N SER A 97 1.82 8.78 -9.00
CA SER A 97 0.37 8.78 -8.95
C SER A 97 -0.19 8.06 -10.16
N THR A 98 -0.87 6.95 -9.93
CA THR A 98 -1.47 6.14 -10.98
C THR A 98 -2.96 5.98 -10.70
N PRO A 99 -3.85 6.36 -11.64
CA PRO A 99 -5.27 6.05 -11.51
C PRO A 99 -5.47 4.54 -11.59
N LEU A 100 -6.29 4.00 -10.70
CA LEU A 100 -6.74 2.62 -10.75
C LEU A 100 -8.05 2.54 -11.56
N PRO A 101 -8.21 1.49 -12.40
CA PRO A 101 -9.44 1.28 -13.17
C PRO A 101 -10.64 0.90 -12.30
#